data_AF-A0A1W1DUX7-F1
#
_entry.id   AF-A0A1W1DUX7-F1
#
_cell.length_a   1.000
_cell.length_b   1.000
_cell.length_c   1.000
_cell.angle_alpha   90.00
_cell.angle_beta   90.00
_cell.angle_gamma   90.00
#
_symmetry.space_group_name_H-M   'P 1'
#
loop_
_entity.id
_entity.type
_entity.pdbx_description
1 polymer ?
#
loop_
_entity_poly.entity_id
_entity_poly.type
_entity_poly.pdbx_seq_one_letter_code
_entity_poly.pdbx_strand_id
1 'polypeptide(L)' 'MSGHIRTILTGESKTIPIQEGRLALGKFQGLFLYEHRAGENTRKLIVTLS' A
#
# COMPACT_ATOMS: atom_id res chain seq x y z
N MET A 1 19.31 -3.10 5.00
CA MET A 1 19.56 -1.91 4.14
C MET A 1 18.73 -1.91 2.86
N SER A 2 18.79 -2.93 1.98
CA SER A 2 18.09 -2.90 0.67
C SER A 2 16.57 -2.66 0.76
N GLY A 3 15.89 -3.25 1.76
CA GLY A 3 14.46 -3.04 1.96
C GLY A 3 14.05 -1.59 2.24
N HIS A 4 14.90 -0.81 2.93
CA HIS A 4 14.61 0.60 3.22
C HIS A 4 14.64 1.46 1.96
N ILE A 5 15.62 1.22 1.07
CA ILE A 5 15.72 1.91 -0.21
C ILE A 5 14.49 1.61 -1.07
N ARG A 6 14.05 0.34 -1.14
CA ARG A 6 12.85 -0.04 -1.90
C ARG A 6 11.60 0.66 -1.37
N THR A 7 11.42 0.74 -0.05
CA THR A 7 10.29 1.45 0.55
C THR A 7 10.26 2.92 0.14
N ILE A 8 11.41 3.61 0.16
CA ILE A 8 11.49 5.01 -0.28
C ILE A 8 11.05 5.16 -1.74
N LEU A 9 11.41 4.21 -2.61
CA LEU A 9 11.10 4.26 -4.04
C LEU A 9 9.63 3.92 -4.35
N THR A 10 9.01 3.00 -3.60
CA THR A 10 7.62 2.58 -3.84
C THR A 10 6.59 3.41 -3.07
N GLY A 11 7.04 4.05 -1.99
CA GLY A 11 6.20 4.73 -1.00
C GLY A 11 5.58 3.76 -0.01
N GLU A 12 5.29 4.27 1.18
CA GLU A 12 4.72 3.55 2.32
C GLU A 12 3.22 3.78 2.50
N SER A 13 2.65 4.78 1.84
CA SER A 13 1.25 5.18 1.95
C SER A 13 0.65 5.57 0.59
N LYS A 14 -0.67 5.46 0.46
CA LYS A 14 -1.44 5.91 -0.71
C LYS A 14 -2.78 6.49 -0.25
N THR A 15 -3.11 7.67 -0.75
CA THR A 15 -4.45 8.27 -0.61
C THR A 15 -5.31 7.84 -1.79
N ILE A 16 -6.51 7.33 -1.50
CA ILE A 16 -7.41 6.79 -2.51
C ILE A 16 -8.79 7.38 -2.30
N PRO A 17 -9.39 8.02 -3.30
CA PRO A 17 -10.74 8.53 -3.18
C PRO A 17 -11.75 7.39 -3.00
N ILE A 18 -12.82 7.68 -2.25
CA ILE A 18 -13.97 6.79 -2.12
C ILE A 18 -15.14 7.45 -2.83
N GLN A 19 -15.73 6.74 -3.79
CA GLN A 19 -16.90 7.19 -4.54
C GLN A 19 -17.98 6.11 -4.45
N GLU A 20 -19.20 6.50 -4.10
CA GLU A 20 -20.35 5.58 -3.96
C GLU A 20 -20.05 4.36 -3.05
N GLY A 21 -19.30 4.60 -1.97
CA GLY A 21 -18.92 3.56 -1.01
C GLY A 21 -17.87 2.56 -1.51
N ARG A 22 -17.20 2.85 -2.63
CA ARG A 22 -16.13 2.00 -3.21
C ARG A 22 -14.85 2.79 -3.41
N LEU A 23 -13.70 2.12 -3.30
CA LEU A 23 -12.42 2.71 -3.69
C LEU A 23 -12.46 3.05 -5.18
N ALA A 24 -12.18 4.31 -5.52
CA ALA A 24 -12.19 4.82 -6.89
C ALA A 24 -10.93 4.41 -7.66
N LEU A 25 -10.74 3.09 -7.84
CA LEU A 25 -9.64 2.51 -8.60
C LEU A 25 -10.05 2.35 -10.08
N GLY A 26 -9.09 2.56 -10.98
CA GLY A 26 -9.26 2.24 -12.39
C GLY A 26 -9.36 0.72 -12.64
N LYS A 27 -9.86 0.33 -13.82
CA LYS A 27 -10.11 -1.08 -14.21
C LYS A 27 -8.93 -2.03 -13.97
N PHE A 28 -7.70 -1.53 -14.02
CA PHE A 28 -6.48 -2.31 -13.83
C PHE A 28 -5.59 -1.77 -12.71
N GLN A 29 -6.15 -0.95 -11.81
CA GLN A 29 -5.44 -0.52 -10.60
C GLN A 29 -5.73 -1.48 -9.45
N GLY A 30 -4.69 -1.78 -8.68
CA GLY A 30 -4.77 -2.61 -7.49
C GLY A 30 -3.89 -2.04 -6.39
N LEU A 31 -4.20 -2.42 -5.15
CA LEU A 31 -3.40 -2.08 -3.98
C LEU A 31 -2.67 -3.32 -3.51
N PHE A 32 -1.38 -3.15 -3.26
CA PHE A 32 -0.50 -4.23 -2.87
C PHE A 32 0.27 -3.84 -1.62
N LEU A 33 0.31 -4.75 -0.65
CA LEU A 33 1.28 -4.71 0.42
C LEU A 33 2.57 -5.35 -0.08
N TYR A 34 3.57 -4.55 -0.41
CA TYR A 34 4.82 -5.04 -0.97
C TYR A 34 5.85 -5.29 0.13
N GLU A 35 5.92 -6.54 0.63
CA GLU A 35 6.96 -6.97 1.57
C GLU A 35 8.33 -7.02 0.89
N HIS A 36 9.31 -6.34 1.46
CA HIS A 36 10.66 -6.26 0.89
C HIS A 36 11.68 -7.14 1.61
N ARG A 37 11.32 -7.76 2.73
CA ARG A 37 12.18 -8.65 3.52
C ARG A 37 11.81 -10.10 3.22
N ALA A 38 12.83 -10.96 3.20
CA ALA A 38 12.62 -12.40 3.06
C ALA A 38 12.01 -12.98 4.33
N GLY A 39 11.32 -14.12 4.19
CA GLY A 39 10.67 -14.84 5.27
C GLY A 39 9.27 -14.32 5.60
N GLU A 40 8.62 -15.00 6.54
CA GLU A 40 7.30 -14.62 7.02
C GLU A 40 7.38 -13.37 7.89
N ASN A 41 6.64 -12.33 7.51
CA ASN A 41 6.60 -11.06 8.22
C ASN A 41 5.14 -10.68 8.46
N THR A 42 4.78 -10.44 9.73
CA THR A 42 3.47 -9.86 10.06
C THR A 42 3.53 -8.35 9.90
N ARG A 43 2.60 -7.80 9.11
CA ARG A 43 2.46 -6.34 8.90
C ARG A 43 1.10 -5.86 9.38
N LYS A 44 1.03 -4.60 9.75
CA LYS A 44 -0.21 -3.89 10.06
C LYS A 44 -0.42 -2.81 9.02
N LEU A 45 -1.61 -2.77 8.44
CA LEU A 45 -2.05 -1.68 7.56
C LEU A 45 -3.02 -0.80 8.34
N ILE A 46 -2.80 0.50 8.32
CA ILE A 46 -3.70 1.48 8.94
C ILE A 46 -4.50 2.16 7.82
N VAL A 47 -5.82 2.27 8.02
CA VAL A 47 -6.72 2.98 7.12
C VAL A 47 -7.33 4.14 7.89
N THR A 48 -7.14 5.34 7.35
CA THR A 48 -7.73 6.57 7.89
C THR A 48 -8.81 7.03 6.93
N LEU A 49 -10.00 7.32 7.46
CA LEU A 49 -11.07 7.99 6.74
C LEU A 49 -11.12 9.43 7.24
N SER A 50 -10.99 10.38 6.31
CA SER A 50 -10.96 11.82 6.58
C SER A 50 -11.92 12.56 5.68
#